data_AF-A0A3A8JX55-F1
#
_entry.id   AF-A0A3A8JX55-F1
#
_cell.length_a   1.000
_cell.length_b   1.000
_cell.length_c   1.000
_cell.angle_alpha   90.00
_cell.angle_beta   90.00
_cell.angle_gamma   90.00
#
_symmetry.space_group_name_H-M   'P 1'
#
loop_
_entity.id
_entity.type
_entity.pdbx_description
1 polymer ?
#
loop_
_entity_poly.entity_id
_entity_poly.type
_entity_poly.pdbx_seq_one_letter_code
_entity_poly.pdbx_strand_id
1 'polypeptide(L)'
;MPSLRHAFLLTAVRELGRSVPDIARTRGSWDACLERIREVCITTLGMEYDTLARFDARSVVGLFAHPEQARILARLVDERARLCEAHGRYADALADSVYAGQLLMCSRARFGLPRDARAADVLEREAGAPSPLPFAGE
;
A
#
# COMPACT_ATOMS: atom_id res chain seq x y z
N MET A 1 -16.84 -19.69 10.59
CA MET A 1 -17.02 -18.26 10.24
C MET A 1 -15.98 -17.76 9.20
N PRO A 2 -15.98 -18.24 7.94
CA PRO A 2 -15.04 -17.78 6.90
C PRO A 2 -15.49 -16.51 6.16
N SER A 3 -16.81 -16.32 6.04
CA SER A 3 -17.46 -15.23 5.31
C SER A 3 -17.18 -13.85 5.92
N LEU A 4 -17.18 -13.75 7.25
CA LEU A 4 -16.89 -12.49 7.96
C LEU A 4 -15.46 -12.01 7.70
N ARG A 5 -14.47 -12.92 7.71
CA ARG A 5 -13.06 -12.57 7.46
C ARG A 5 -12.84 -12.05 6.04
N HIS A 6 -13.50 -12.66 5.06
CA HIS A 6 -13.43 -12.20 3.67
C HIS A 6 -14.11 -10.84 3.46
N ALA A 7 -15.25 -10.60 4.13
CA ALA A 7 -15.94 -9.31 4.08
C ALA A 7 -15.06 -8.18 4.66
N PHE A 8 -14.36 -8.40 5.77
CA PHE A 8 -13.44 -7.41 6.34
C PHE A 8 -12.31 -7.03 5.38
N LEU A 9 -11.66 -8.00 4.73
CA LEU A 9 -10.60 -7.72 3.77
C LEU A 9 -11.10 -6.97 2.55
N LEU A 10 -12.25 -7.39 2.00
CA LEU A 10 -12.84 -6.71 0.86
C LEU A 10 -13.22 -5.26 1.21
N THR A 11 -13.75 -5.04 2.41
CA THR A 11 -13.99 -3.67 2.91
C THR A 11 -12.69 -2.89 2.99
N ALA A 12 -11.61 -3.43 3.55
CA ALA A 12 -10.33 -2.75 3.62
C ALA A 12 -9.76 -2.38 2.24
N VAL A 13 -9.85 -3.29 1.26
CA VAL A 13 -9.43 -2.99 -0.12
C VAL A 13 -10.30 -1.91 -0.76
N ARG A 14 -11.62 -1.93 -0.50
CA ARG A 14 -12.53 -0.87 -0.97
C ARG A 14 -12.25 0.48 -0.32
N GLU A 15 -11.94 0.50 0.98
CA GLU A 15 -11.56 1.74 1.66
C GLU A 15 -10.25 2.31 1.09
N LEU A 16 -9.27 1.45 0.78
CA LEU A 16 -8.09 1.87 0.02
C LEU A 16 -8.51 2.51 -1.31
N GLY A 17 -9.37 1.84 -2.08
CA GLY A 17 -9.85 2.33 -3.38
C GLY A 17 -10.54 3.69 -3.31
N ARG A 18 -11.34 3.93 -2.26
CA ARG A 18 -11.98 5.24 -2.03
C ARG A 18 -10.96 6.32 -1.67
N SER A 19 -9.85 5.95 -1.04
CA SER A 19 -8.87 6.90 -0.49
C SER A 19 -7.72 7.22 -1.45
N VAL A 20 -7.42 6.35 -2.42
CA VAL A 20 -6.36 6.56 -3.43
C VAL A 20 -6.51 7.89 -4.19
N PRO A 21 -7.71 8.28 -4.69
CA PRO A 21 -7.88 9.59 -5.34
C PRO A 21 -7.57 10.75 -4.41
N ASP A 22 -7.86 10.61 -3.12
CA ASP A 22 -7.63 11.66 -2.13
C ASP A 22 -6.14 11.81 -1.83
N ILE A 23 -5.43 10.70 -1.67
CA ILE A 23 -3.96 10.67 -1.55
C ILE A 23 -3.33 11.40 -2.75
N ALA A 24 -3.76 11.04 -3.96
CA ALA A 24 -3.25 11.66 -5.19
C ALA A 24 -3.52 13.18 -5.22
N ARG A 25 -4.73 13.63 -4.83
CA ARG A 25 -5.08 15.06 -4.77
C ARG A 25 -4.25 15.84 -3.74
N THR A 26 -3.87 15.21 -2.63
CA THR A 26 -3.07 15.84 -1.59
C THR A 26 -1.57 15.90 -1.88
N ARG A 27 -1.08 15.25 -2.95
CA ARG A 27 0.36 15.07 -3.25
C ARG A 27 1.16 16.38 -3.38
N GLY A 28 0.50 17.50 -3.68
CA GLY A 28 1.13 18.82 -3.71
C GLY A 28 1.60 19.33 -2.33
N SER A 29 1.11 18.75 -1.24
CA SER A 29 1.55 19.06 0.13
C SER A 29 2.14 17.80 0.77
N TRP A 30 3.38 17.92 1.26
CA TRP A 30 4.07 16.83 1.95
C TRP A 30 3.26 16.34 3.16
N ASP A 31 2.90 17.26 4.06
CA ASP A 31 2.23 16.92 5.31
C ASP A 31 0.83 16.36 5.09
N ALA A 32 0.03 16.97 4.21
CA ALA A 32 -1.34 16.53 3.95
C ALA A 32 -1.37 15.14 3.30
N CYS A 33 -0.47 14.87 2.36
CA CYS A 33 -0.38 13.55 1.71
C CYS A 33 0.10 12.47 2.68
N LEU A 34 1.12 12.78 3.50
CA LEU A 34 1.64 11.83 4.48
C LEU A 34 0.59 11.50 5.56
N GLU A 35 -0.16 12.50 6.02
CA GLU A 35 -1.26 12.29 6.97
C GLU A 35 -2.33 11.40 6.36
N ARG A 36 -2.70 11.64 5.08
CA ARG A 36 -3.67 10.79 4.39
C ARG A 36 -3.20 9.34 4.27
N ILE A 37 -1.91 9.12 3.98
CA ILE A 37 -1.34 7.77 3.93
C ILE A 37 -1.44 7.08 5.29
N ARG A 38 -1.15 7.79 6.39
CA ARG A 38 -1.27 7.26 7.77
C ARG A 38 -2.71 6.90 8.12
N GLU A 39 -3.66 7.80 7.85
CA GLU A 39 -5.09 7.55 8.07
C GLU A 39 -5.57 6.31 7.31
N VAL A 40 -5.18 6.17 6.04
CA VAL A 40 -5.56 5.00 5.23
C VAL A 40 -4.94 3.72 5.79
N CYS A 41 -3.69 3.78 6.27
CA CYS A 41 -3.05 2.62 6.89
C CYS A 41 -3.81 2.16 8.14
N ILE A 42 -4.20 3.08 9.01
CA ILE A 42 -4.99 2.77 10.22
C ILE A 42 -6.35 2.20 9.84
N THR A 43 -7.07 2.84 8.93
CA THR A 43 -8.43 2.42 8.56
C THR A 43 -8.48 1.08 7.83
N THR A 44 -7.46 0.76 7.03
CA THR A 44 -7.42 -0.47 6.22
C THR A 44 -6.72 -1.64 6.92
N LEU A 45 -5.65 -1.37 7.68
CA LEU A 45 -4.81 -2.39 8.32
C LEU A 45 -4.94 -2.41 9.84
N GLY A 46 -5.56 -1.41 10.45
CA GLY A 46 -5.66 -1.27 11.91
C GLY A 46 -4.32 -0.97 12.58
N MET A 47 -3.32 -0.51 11.83
CA MET A 47 -1.95 -0.32 12.29
C MET A 47 -1.36 0.98 11.74
N GLU A 48 -0.51 1.61 12.54
CA GLU A 48 0.20 2.83 12.16
C GLU A 48 1.22 2.58 11.05
N TYR A 49 1.18 3.42 10.00
CA TYR A 49 2.10 3.33 8.87
C TYR A 49 3.57 3.41 9.33
N ASP A 50 3.90 4.39 10.17
CA ASP A 50 5.26 4.61 10.65
C ASP A 50 5.78 3.43 11.50
N THR A 51 4.88 2.67 12.13
CA THR A 51 5.27 1.45 12.84
C THR A 51 5.60 0.34 11.87
N LEU A 52 4.73 0.10 10.88
CA LEU A 52 4.95 -0.93 9.86
C LEU A 52 6.18 -0.63 8.98
N ALA A 53 6.48 0.63 8.70
CA ALA A 53 7.63 1.02 7.89
C ALA A 53 8.98 0.89 8.62
N ARG A 54 8.99 0.67 9.95
CA ARG A 54 10.23 0.49 10.74
C ARG A 54 10.76 -0.94 10.73
N PHE A 55 9.92 -1.91 10.44
CA PHE A 55 10.30 -3.33 10.43
C PHE A 55 10.64 -3.79 9.02
N ASP A 56 11.43 -4.86 8.91
CA ASP A 56 11.69 -5.47 7.61
C ASP A 56 10.42 -6.11 7.02
N ALA A 57 10.39 -6.21 5.68
CA ALA A 57 9.21 -6.65 4.96
C ALA A 57 8.77 -8.07 5.33
N ARG A 58 9.72 -8.95 5.69
CA ARG A 58 9.41 -10.33 6.08
C ARG A 58 8.71 -10.36 7.44
N SER A 59 9.19 -9.60 8.41
CA SER A 59 8.57 -9.46 9.73
C SER A 59 7.17 -8.86 9.62
N VAL A 60 6.98 -7.80 8.83
CA VAL A 60 5.68 -7.16 8.62
C VAL A 60 4.70 -8.09 7.93
N VAL A 61 5.11 -8.73 6.83
CA VAL A 61 4.27 -9.73 6.17
C VAL A 61 3.97 -10.88 7.12
N GLY A 62 4.87 -11.20 8.05
CA GLY A 62 4.74 -12.11 9.20
C GLY A 62 3.56 -11.80 10.15
N LEU A 63 3.09 -10.55 10.20
CA LEU A 63 1.93 -10.14 11.00
C LEU A 63 0.60 -10.36 10.26
N PHE A 64 0.62 -10.31 8.93
CA PHE A 64 -0.60 -10.37 8.14
C PHE A 64 -1.23 -11.76 8.10
N ALA A 65 -2.55 -11.82 8.19
CA ALA A 65 -3.31 -13.04 8.00
C ALA A 65 -3.58 -13.33 6.51
N HIS A 66 -3.55 -12.30 5.67
CA HIS A 66 -3.97 -12.35 4.28
C HIS A 66 -3.06 -11.55 3.34
N PRO A 67 -2.85 -12.01 2.08
CA PRO A 67 -2.01 -11.31 1.10
C PRO A 67 -2.54 -9.91 0.74
N GLU A 68 -3.86 -9.68 0.80
CA GLU A 68 -4.47 -8.38 0.55
C GLU A 68 -3.90 -7.30 1.49
N GLN A 69 -3.58 -7.65 2.74
CA GLN A 69 -2.98 -6.70 3.70
C GLN A 69 -1.57 -6.29 3.26
N ALA A 70 -0.78 -7.25 2.76
CA ALA A 70 0.55 -6.96 2.21
C ALA A 70 0.46 -6.11 0.93
N ARG A 71 -0.55 -6.37 0.08
CA ARG A 71 -0.79 -5.58 -1.14
C ARG A 71 -1.25 -4.15 -0.83
N ILE A 72 -2.12 -3.97 0.16
CA ILE A 72 -2.54 -2.64 0.65
C ILE A 72 -1.33 -1.87 1.16
N LEU A 73 -0.52 -2.46 2.05
CA LEU A 73 0.67 -1.78 2.57
C LEU A 73 1.66 -1.44 1.45
N ALA A 74 1.94 -2.38 0.55
CA ALA A 74 2.84 -2.14 -0.58
C ALA A 74 2.34 -0.98 -1.46
N ARG A 75 1.02 -0.85 -1.65
CA ARG A 75 0.42 0.28 -2.37
C ARG A 75 0.61 1.61 -1.64
N LEU A 76 0.41 1.64 -0.32
CA LEU A 76 0.62 2.85 0.48
C LEU A 76 2.10 3.28 0.51
N VAL A 77 3.02 2.32 0.59
CA VAL A 77 4.46 2.58 0.48
C VAL A 77 4.81 3.12 -0.91
N ASP A 78 4.23 2.57 -1.98
CA ASP A 78 4.43 3.09 -3.34
C ASP A 78 3.89 4.53 -3.48
N GLU A 79 2.73 4.86 -2.89
CA GLU A 79 2.24 6.25 -2.87
C GLU A 79 3.18 7.20 -2.11
N ARG A 80 3.80 6.75 -1.02
CA ARG A 80 4.83 7.53 -0.32
C ARG A 80 6.08 7.70 -1.17
N ALA A 81 6.52 6.66 -1.89
CA ALA A 81 7.65 6.76 -2.81
C ALA A 81 7.41 7.85 -3.87
N ARG A 82 6.20 7.90 -4.43
CA ARG A 82 5.78 8.93 -5.39
C ARG A 82 5.71 10.32 -4.77
N LEU A 83 5.28 10.43 -3.51
CA LEU A 83 5.34 11.68 -2.76
C LEU A 83 6.79 12.13 -2.56
N CYS A 84 7.69 11.23 -2.17
CA CYS A 84 9.12 11.50 -2.03
C CYS A 84 9.71 12.02 -3.36
N GLU A 85 9.41 11.34 -4.48
CA GLU A 85 9.87 11.77 -5.81
C GLU A 85 9.34 13.17 -6.18
N ALA A 86 8.05 13.43 -5.98
CA ALA A 86 7.43 14.71 -6.28
C ALA A 86 8.03 15.89 -5.49
N HIS A 87 8.64 15.62 -4.33
CA HIS A 87 9.31 16.62 -3.48
C HIS A 87 10.85 16.54 -3.56
N GLY A 88 11.39 15.87 -4.58
CA GLY A 88 12.84 15.79 -4.84
C GLY A 88 13.63 14.88 -3.88
N ARG A 89 12.94 14.08 -3.07
CA ARG A 89 13.53 13.16 -2.08
C ARG A 89 13.80 11.78 -2.69
N TYR A 90 14.65 11.73 -3.72
CA TYR A 90 14.86 10.52 -4.51
C TYR A 90 15.43 9.32 -3.75
N ALA A 91 16.29 9.57 -2.75
CA ALA A 91 16.84 8.50 -1.92
C ALA A 91 15.74 7.79 -1.11
N ASP A 92 14.82 8.57 -0.53
CA ASP A 92 13.66 8.04 0.19
C ASP A 92 12.67 7.36 -0.76
N ALA A 93 12.45 7.93 -1.94
CA ALA A 93 11.61 7.33 -2.98
C ALA A 93 12.12 5.94 -3.38
N LEU A 94 13.43 5.82 -3.63
CA LEU A 94 14.05 4.53 -3.96
C LEU A 94 13.93 3.53 -2.81
N ALA A 95 14.17 3.96 -1.57
CA ALA A 95 14.04 3.12 -0.39
C ALA A 95 12.61 2.58 -0.24
N ASP A 96 11.61 3.45 -0.38
CA ASP A 96 10.20 3.07 -0.31
C ASP A 96 9.82 2.13 -1.47
N SER A 97 10.24 2.40 -2.72
CA SER A 97 9.97 1.50 -3.85
C SER A 97 10.58 0.11 -3.66
N VAL A 98 11.81 0.03 -3.14
CA VAL A 98 12.46 -1.24 -2.82
C VAL A 98 11.69 -1.96 -1.71
N TYR A 99 11.29 -1.25 -0.66
CA TYR A 99 10.51 -1.82 0.43
C TYR A 99 9.15 -2.36 -0.03
N ALA A 100 8.43 -1.62 -0.88
CA ALA A 100 7.19 -2.09 -1.51
C ALA A 100 7.42 -3.39 -2.31
N GLY A 101 8.49 -3.46 -3.12
CA GLY A 101 8.87 -4.67 -3.83
C GLY A 101 9.16 -5.85 -2.89
N GLN A 102 9.86 -5.61 -1.79
CA GLN A 102 10.16 -6.64 -0.77
C GLN A 102 8.89 -7.15 -0.08
N LEU A 103 7.91 -6.29 0.21
CA LEU A 103 6.61 -6.70 0.76
C LEU A 103 5.87 -7.65 -0.20
N LEU A 104 5.88 -7.37 -1.50
CA LEU A 104 5.27 -8.23 -2.51
C LEU A 104 5.98 -9.59 -2.61
N MET A 105 7.31 -9.60 -2.58
CA MET A 105 8.10 -10.83 -2.60
C MET A 105 7.86 -11.67 -1.34
N CYS A 106 7.84 -11.05 -0.17
CA CYS A 106 7.55 -11.73 1.09
C CYS A 106 6.11 -12.25 1.14
N SER A 107 5.14 -11.51 0.59
CA SER A 107 3.74 -11.94 0.46
C SER A 107 3.64 -13.23 -0.37
N ARG A 108 4.28 -13.27 -1.54
CA ARG A 108 4.32 -14.47 -2.40
C ARG A 108 4.97 -15.66 -1.70
N ALA A 109 6.08 -15.43 -1.00
CA ALA A 109 6.78 -16.48 -0.26
C ALA A 109 5.91 -17.05 0.88
N ARG A 110 5.14 -16.21 1.57
CA ARG A 110 4.28 -16.63 2.70
C ARG A 110 2.97 -17.28 2.26
N PHE A 111 2.22 -16.60 1.38
CA PHE A 111 0.84 -16.96 1.06
C PHE A 111 0.72 -17.81 -0.22
N GLY A 112 1.81 -17.93 -0.98
CA GLY A 112 1.85 -18.61 -2.26
C GLY A 112 1.39 -17.71 -3.42
N LEU A 113 2.02 -17.90 -4.58
CA LEU A 113 1.78 -17.10 -5.79
C LEU A 113 0.29 -17.04 -6.20
N PRO A 114 -0.50 -18.13 -6.19
CA PRO A 114 -1.90 -18.06 -6.63
C PRO A 114 -2.78 -17.18 -5.72
N ARG A 115 -2.56 -17.20 -4.40
CA ARG A 115 -3.34 -16.38 -3.46
C ARG A 115 -2.94 -14.92 -3.55
N ASP A 116 -1.65 -14.66 -3.68
CA ASP A 116 -1.11 -13.31 -3.86
C ASP A 116 -1.53 -12.70 -5.21
N ALA A 117 -1.61 -13.49 -6.28
CA ALA A 117 -2.15 -13.07 -7.58
C ALA A 117 -3.63 -12.69 -7.46
N ARG A 118 -4.45 -13.54 -6.84
CA ARG A 118 -5.87 -13.22 -6.58
C ARG A 118 -6.04 -11.94 -5.75
N ALA A 119 -5.18 -11.72 -4.76
CA ALA A 119 -5.19 -10.49 -3.98
C ALA A 119 -4.83 -9.26 -4.83
N ALA A 120 -3.92 -9.41 -5.80
CA ALA A 120 -3.64 -8.37 -6.79
C ALA A 120 -4.87 -8.06 -7.64
N ASP A 121 -5.55 -9.09 -8.16
CA ASP A 121 -6.75 -8.92 -8.99
C ASP A 121 -7.88 -8.22 -8.22
N VAL A 122 -8.06 -8.57 -6.94
CA VAL A 122 -9.05 -7.93 -6.05
C VAL A 122 -8.67 -6.46 -5.81
N LEU A 123 -7.39 -6.19 -5.53
CA LEU A 123 -6.91 -4.83 -5.31
C LEU A 123 -7.05 -3.97 -6.58
N GLU A 124 -6.71 -4.50 -7.74
CA GLU A 124 -6.86 -3.78 -9.01
C GLU A 124 -8.34 -3.51 -9.34
N ARG A 125 -9.22 -4.49 -9.11
CA ARG A 125 -10.66 -4.33 -9.35
C ARG A 125 -11.28 -3.25 -8.47
N GLU A 126 -10.93 -3.22 -7.19
CA GLU A 126 -11.62 -2.41 -6.19
C GLU A 126 -10.91 -1.07 -5.91
N ALA A 127 -9.59 -0.99 -6.10
CA ALA A 127 -8.77 0.20 -5.86
C ALA A 127 -8.09 0.76 -7.11
N GLY A 128 -8.23 0.09 -8.26
CA GLY A 128 -7.64 0.51 -9.51
C GLY A 128 -6.13 0.32 -9.58
N ALA A 129 -5.59 0.56 -10.78
CA ALA A 129 -4.15 0.58 -10.99
C ALA A 129 -3.48 1.72 -10.17
N PRO A 130 -2.19 1.58 -9.81
CA PRO A 130 -1.39 2.68 -9.28
C PRO A 130 -1.54 3.92 -10.15
N SER A 131 -1.79 5.08 -9.53
CA SER A 131 -1.83 6.33 -10.29
C SER A 131 -0.53 6.44 -11.07
N PRO A 132 -0.53 6.73 -12.38
CA PRO A 132 0.71 6.89 -13.11
C PRO A 132 1.55 8.00 -12.46
N LEU A 133 2.88 7.88 -12.56
CA LEU A 133 3.74 9.01 -12.25
C LEU A 133 3.32 10.17 -13.16
N PRO A 134 3.19 11.41 -12.66
CA PRO A 134 3.05 12.53 -13.56
C PRO A 134 4.26 12.50 -14.48
N PHE A 135 4.02 12.38 -15.80
CA PHE A 135 5.10 12.51 -16.76
C PHE A 135 5.76 13.86 -16.50
N ALA A 136 7.05 13.84 -16.14
CA ALA A 136 7.91 15.01 -16.24
C ALA A 136 8.13 15.27 -17.74
N GLY A 137 7.09 15.77 -18.41
CA GLY A 137 7.07 16.13 -19.81
C GLY A 137 6.72 17.60 -19.94
N GLU A 138 7.78 18.40 -20.05
CA GLU A 138 7.90 19.79 -20.55
C GLU A 138 7.01 20.89 -19.96
#